data_AF-A0A1E3H901-F1
#
_entry.id   AF-A0A1E3H901-F1
#
_cell.length_a   1.000
_cell.length_b   1.000
_cell.length_c   1.000
_cell.angle_alpha   90.00
_cell.angle_beta   90.00
_cell.angle_gamma   90.00
#
_symmetry.space_group_name_H-M   'P 1'
#
loop_
_entity.id
_entity.type
_entity.pdbx_description
1 polymer ?
#
loop_
_entity_poly.entity_id
_entity_poly.type
_entity_poly.pdbx_seq_one_letter_code
_entity_poly.pdbx_strand_id
1 'polypeptide(L)'
;MPIRREHRRLYPFDWKQLSATVRFGRAGGRCECCRRPHGRTVRHLGDGRWWDEDNGTWRNGRGRALRSLCPPGASPETGLAGQAVGRASAPAVRETRVALATAHLDHDPTNNRAANLRAFCQRCHMLHDRDEHRRRRQETLRRRKALGDLFLGPYPIAHEASGRPRPRRAPVTSRGRRTRDEAGPAESARDPGPA
;
A
#
# COMPACT_ATOMS: atom_id res chain seq x y z
N MET A 1 -7.08 -0.25 0.75
CA MET A 1 -7.48 0.96 0.01
C MET A 1 -8.78 1.48 0.61
N PRO A 2 -8.92 2.79 0.87
CA PRO A 2 -10.19 3.35 1.32
C PRO A 2 -11.23 3.29 0.19
N ILE A 3 -12.48 2.94 0.53
CA ILE A 3 -13.59 2.91 -0.42
C ILE A 3 -13.93 4.35 -0.81
N ARG A 4 -13.90 4.64 -2.12
CA ARG A 4 -14.30 5.95 -2.66
C ARG A 4 -15.73 6.26 -2.26
N ARG A 5 -16.00 7.53 -1.91
CA ARG A 5 -17.33 7.97 -1.45
C ARG A 5 -18.44 7.58 -2.42
N GLU A 6 -18.20 7.74 -3.72
CA GLU A 6 -19.13 7.38 -4.81
C GLU A 6 -19.52 5.90 -4.87
N HIS A 7 -18.65 5.00 -4.39
CA HIS A 7 -18.87 3.55 -4.44
C HIS A 7 -19.43 2.97 -3.15
N ARG A 8 -19.54 3.74 -2.06
CA ARG A 8 -20.01 3.22 -0.76
C ARG A 8 -21.37 2.54 -0.83
N ARG A 9 -22.25 3.02 -1.72
CA ARG A 9 -23.60 2.45 -1.95
C ARG A 9 -23.60 1.04 -2.54
N LEU A 10 -22.49 0.60 -3.15
CA LEU A 10 -22.36 -0.75 -3.73
C LEU A 10 -22.05 -1.82 -2.67
N TYR A 11 -21.67 -1.37 -1.48
CA TYR A 11 -21.32 -2.22 -0.36
C TYR A 11 -22.52 -2.37 0.57
N PRO A 12 -22.69 -3.53 1.21
CA PRO A 12 -23.76 -3.73 2.17
C PRO A 12 -23.52 -2.86 3.42
N PHE A 13 -24.60 -2.58 4.16
CA PHE A 13 -24.56 -1.74 5.36
C PHE A 13 -23.59 -2.27 6.42
N ASP A 14 -23.50 -3.60 6.56
CA ASP A 14 -22.66 -4.32 7.51
C ASP A 14 -21.23 -4.59 6.99
N TRP A 15 -20.79 -3.88 5.94
CA TRP A 15 -19.48 -4.10 5.33
C TRP A 15 -18.32 -4.06 6.34
N LYS A 16 -18.39 -3.22 7.37
CA LYS A 16 -17.35 -3.15 8.41
C LYS A 16 -17.20 -4.49 9.13
N GLN A 17 -18.30 -5.12 9.49
CA GLN A 17 -18.37 -6.43 10.14
C GLN A 17 -17.90 -7.52 9.19
N LEU A 18 -18.45 -7.57 7.97
CA LEU A 18 -18.05 -8.55 6.95
C LEU A 18 -16.54 -8.48 6.66
N SER A 19 -16.02 -7.27 6.51
CA SER A 19 -14.58 -7.05 6.29
C SER A 19 -13.74 -7.51 7.47
N ALA A 20 -14.22 -7.33 8.71
CA ALA A 20 -13.52 -7.78 9.90
C ALA A 20 -13.51 -9.32 10.00
N THR A 21 -14.64 -9.98 9.70
CA THR A 21 -14.74 -11.45 9.66
C THR A 21 -13.75 -12.06 8.68
N VAL A 22 -13.59 -11.45 7.49
CA VAL A 22 -12.60 -11.91 6.51
C VAL A 22 -11.16 -11.67 6.99
N ARG A 23 -10.85 -10.45 7.46
CA ARG A 23 -9.46 -10.05 7.79
C ARG A 23 -8.94 -10.64 9.10
N PHE A 24 -9.78 -10.72 10.12
CA PHE A 24 -9.37 -11.07 11.49
C PHE A 24 -9.96 -12.39 11.96
N GLY A 25 -11.13 -12.78 11.45
CA GLY A 25 -11.68 -14.12 11.64
C GLY A 25 -10.96 -15.14 10.77
N ARG A 26 -11.40 -15.30 9.52
CA ARG A 26 -10.90 -16.34 8.60
C ARG A 26 -9.39 -16.25 8.35
N ALA A 27 -8.90 -15.05 8.08
CA ALA A 27 -7.49 -14.85 7.74
C ALA A 27 -6.58 -14.73 8.98
N GLY A 28 -7.13 -14.70 10.20
CA GLY A 28 -6.36 -14.60 11.45
C GLY A 28 -5.45 -13.37 11.52
N GLY A 29 -5.83 -12.26 10.89
CA GLY A 29 -5.02 -11.05 10.85
C GLY A 29 -3.78 -11.16 9.96
N ARG A 30 -3.71 -12.14 9.06
CA ARG A 30 -2.59 -12.31 8.11
C ARG A 30 -3.07 -12.23 6.67
N CYS A 31 -2.22 -11.72 5.78
CA CYS A 31 -2.53 -11.72 4.35
C CYS A 31 -2.69 -13.17 3.84
N GLU A 32 -3.81 -13.47 3.17
CA GLU A 32 -4.10 -14.79 2.61
C GLU A 32 -3.25 -15.11 1.36
N CYS A 33 -2.45 -14.15 0.86
CA CYS A 33 -1.49 -14.38 -0.23
C CYS A 33 -0.06 -14.53 0.27
N CYS A 34 0.42 -13.62 1.13
CA CYS A 34 1.84 -13.55 1.49
C CYS A 34 2.14 -13.74 2.97
N ARG A 35 1.11 -13.96 3.81
CA ARG A 35 1.19 -14.18 5.26
C ARG A 35 1.66 -13.01 6.12
N ARG A 36 1.94 -11.84 5.53
CA ARG A 36 2.28 -10.62 6.29
C ARG A 36 1.22 -10.31 7.36
N PRO A 37 1.60 -10.11 8.62
CA PRO A 37 0.67 -9.84 9.72
C PRO A 37 0.17 -8.39 9.70
N HIS A 38 -1.11 -8.19 10.05
CA HIS A 38 -1.73 -6.87 10.16
C HIS A 38 -1.11 -6.05 11.29
N GLY A 39 -0.96 -4.73 11.09
CA GLY A 39 -0.54 -3.78 12.12
C GLY A 39 0.96 -3.77 12.44
N ARG A 40 1.70 -4.79 12.00
CA ARG A 40 3.15 -4.92 12.20
C ARG A 40 3.94 -4.17 11.13
N THR A 41 5.13 -3.71 11.49
CA THR A 41 6.14 -3.23 10.54
C THR A 41 6.96 -4.43 10.08
N VAL A 42 7.07 -4.63 8.77
CA VAL A 42 7.85 -5.75 8.21
C VAL A 42 9.03 -5.23 7.39
N ARG A 43 10.17 -5.90 7.51
CA ARG A 43 11.35 -5.70 6.67
C ARG A 43 11.20 -6.43 5.34
N HIS A 44 11.57 -5.80 4.23
CA HIS A 44 11.43 -6.38 2.89
C HIS A 44 12.45 -5.83 1.89
N LEU A 45 12.68 -6.61 0.82
CA LEU A 45 13.66 -6.26 -0.24
C LEU A 45 13.03 -5.48 -1.42
N GLY A 46 11.73 -5.22 -1.38
CA GLY A 46 11.01 -4.43 -2.41
C GLY A 46 10.47 -5.25 -3.57
N ASP A 47 11.08 -6.39 -3.90
CA ASP A 47 10.58 -7.36 -4.88
C ASP A 47 9.38 -8.20 -4.38
N GLY A 48 9.18 -8.21 -3.06
CA GLY A 48 8.13 -8.98 -2.38
C GLY A 48 8.62 -9.92 -1.31
N ARG A 49 9.92 -10.22 -1.30
CA ARG A 49 10.55 -10.95 -0.20
C ARG A 49 10.46 -10.13 1.07
N TRP A 50 10.08 -10.77 2.17
CA TRP A 50 9.93 -10.12 3.46
C TRP A 50 10.38 -11.03 4.60
N TRP A 51 10.85 -10.43 5.68
CA TRP A 51 11.33 -11.15 6.85
C TRP A 51 10.18 -11.46 7.79
N ASP A 52 9.97 -12.74 8.05
CA ASP A 52 9.01 -13.24 9.03
C ASP A 52 9.70 -13.39 10.39
N GLU A 53 9.52 -12.39 11.24
CA GLU A 53 10.10 -12.36 12.59
C GLU A 53 9.61 -13.53 13.45
N ASP A 54 8.35 -13.94 13.31
CA ASP A 54 7.76 -15.03 14.10
C ASP A 54 8.48 -16.37 13.87
N ASN A 55 9.00 -16.57 12.64
CA ASN A 55 9.63 -17.83 12.23
C ASN A 55 11.14 -17.68 11.95
N GLY A 56 11.72 -16.50 12.15
CA GLY A 56 13.11 -16.20 11.83
C GLY A 56 13.50 -16.56 10.39
N THR A 57 12.62 -16.32 9.42
CA THR A 57 12.85 -16.76 8.03
C THR A 57 12.41 -15.72 7.00
N TRP A 58 13.12 -15.65 5.88
CA TRP A 58 12.62 -14.91 4.73
C TRP A 58 11.46 -15.65 4.08
N ARG A 59 10.44 -14.91 3.64
CA ARG A 59 9.36 -15.42 2.81
C ARG A 59 9.33 -14.73 1.46
N ASN A 60 8.92 -15.45 0.42
CA ASN A 60 8.69 -14.87 -0.89
C ASN A 60 7.36 -14.09 -0.96
N GLY A 61 7.08 -13.50 -2.12
CA GLY A 61 5.86 -12.71 -2.34
C GLY A 61 4.54 -13.49 -2.23
N ARG A 62 4.59 -14.83 -2.16
CA ARG A 62 3.45 -15.75 -1.94
C ARG A 62 3.50 -16.43 -0.55
N GLY A 63 4.37 -15.96 0.35
CA GLY A 63 4.46 -16.47 1.72
C GLY A 63 5.22 -17.79 1.89
N ARG A 64 5.85 -18.35 0.85
CA ARG A 64 6.70 -19.55 0.99
C ARG A 64 8.02 -19.17 1.65
N ALA A 65 8.47 -19.94 2.63
CA ALA A 65 9.75 -19.74 3.31
C ALA A 65 10.93 -19.93 2.34
N LEU A 66 11.97 -19.12 2.53
CA LEU A 66 13.22 -19.09 1.79
C LEU A 66 14.34 -19.36 2.79
N ARG A 67 15.03 -20.49 2.63
CA ARG A 67 16.08 -20.96 3.55
C ARG A 67 17.47 -20.38 3.23
N SER A 68 17.66 -19.82 2.04
CA SER A 68 18.98 -19.43 1.52
C SER A 68 19.36 -17.97 1.75
N LEU A 69 18.53 -17.18 2.43
CA LEU A 69 18.80 -15.76 2.67
C LEU A 69 19.17 -15.54 4.12
N CYS A 70 20.30 -14.86 4.36
CA CYS A 70 20.73 -14.45 5.69
C CYS A 70 19.71 -13.50 6.34
N PRO A 71 19.54 -13.53 7.67
CA PRO A 71 18.68 -12.59 8.38
C PRO A 71 19.03 -11.12 8.08
N PRO A 72 18.05 -10.20 8.05
CA PRO A 72 18.32 -8.79 7.84
C PRO A 72 19.17 -8.23 9.00
N GLY A 73 20.37 -7.75 8.68
CA GLY A 73 21.33 -7.23 9.65
C GLY A 73 22.42 -8.24 10.06
N ALA A 74 22.40 -9.47 9.55
CA ALA A 74 23.55 -10.37 9.67
C ALA A 74 24.70 -9.80 8.83
N SER A 75 25.83 -9.50 9.46
CA SER A 75 27.05 -9.14 8.74
C SER A 75 27.54 -10.34 7.92
N PRO A 76 28.17 -10.12 6.76
CA PRO A 76 28.64 -11.21 5.89
C PRO A 76 29.83 -12.02 6.47
N GLU A 77 30.22 -11.81 7.72
CA GLU A 77 31.44 -12.38 8.32
C GLU A 77 31.21 -13.71 9.08
N THR A 78 29.97 -14.17 9.26
CA THR A 78 29.66 -15.46 9.92
C THR A 78 28.68 -16.29 9.10
N GLY A 79 29.15 -16.93 8.03
CA GLY A 79 28.35 -17.94 7.34
C GLY A 79 28.90 -18.36 5.98
N LEU A 80 29.53 -19.54 5.96
CA LEU A 80 29.94 -20.29 4.78
C LEU A 80 28.79 -20.42 3.77
N ALA A 81 28.81 -19.60 2.71
CA ALA A 81 28.12 -19.87 1.45
C ALA A 81 29.01 -19.30 0.34
N GLY A 82 29.76 -20.21 -0.29
CA GLY A 82 30.75 -19.88 -1.30
C GLY A 82 30.17 -19.24 -2.57
N GLN A 83 31.09 -18.56 -3.25
CA GLN A 83 31.06 -18.04 -4.61
C GLN A 83 30.42 -16.65 -4.81
N ALA A 84 31.34 -15.70 -4.99
CA ALA A 84 31.12 -14.33 -5.40
C ALA A 84 30.42 -14.24 -6.76
N VAL A 85 29.38 -13.41 -6.85
CA VAL A 85 28.96 -12.78 -8.10
C VAL A 85 28.75 -11.30 -7.84
N GLY A 86 29.76 -10.51 -8.16
CA GLY A 86 29.65 -9.07 -8.37
C GLY A 86 29.47 -8.23 -7.12
N ARG A 87 30.05 -7.02 -7.16
CA ARG A 87 29.89 -5.95 -6.17
C ARG A 87 28.48 -5.34 -6.25
N ALA A 88 27.44 -6.17 -6.25
CA ALA A 88 26.07 -5.73 -6.10
C ALA A 88 25.90 -5.31 -4.64
N SER A 89 25.71 -4.00 -4.41
CA SER A 89 25.31 -3.51 -3.09
C SER A 89 24.18 -4.38 -2.56
N ALA A 90 24.32 -4.91 -1.35
CA ALA A 90 23.29 -5.72 -0.72
C ALA A 90 21.94 -5.02 -0.88
N PRO A 91 20.88 -5.74 -1.30
CA PRO A 91 19.61 -5.10 -1.60
C PRO A 91 19.11 -4.34 -0.37
N ALA A 92 18.85 -3.04 -0.54
CA ALA A 92 18.45 -2.18 0.56
C ALA A 92 17.20 -2.73 1.24
N VAL A 93 17.34 -3.10 2.51
CA VAL A 93 16.22 -3.54 3.34
C VAL A 93 15.35 -2.32 3.66
N ARG A 94 14.07 -2.41 3.33
CA ARG A 94 13.07 -1.37 3.59
C ARG A 94 12.05 -1.88 4.59
N GLU A 95 11.40 -0.95 5.28
CA GLU A 95 10.35 -1.26 6.24
C GLU A 95 9.00 -0.74 5.76
N THR A 96 7.93 -1.46 6.08
CA THR A 96 6.55 -1.03 5.76
C THR A 96 5.60 -1.52 6.83
N ARG A 97 4.76 -0.61 7.34
CA ARG A 97 3.64 -0.97 8.21
C ARG A 97 2.52 -1.63 7.41
N VAL A 98 2.18 -2.85 7.79
CA VAL A 98 1.21 -3.68 7.06
C VAL A 98 -0.21 -3.34 7.47
N ALA A 99 -1.05 -3.04 6.49
CA ALA A 99 -2.49 -2.89 6.64
C ALA A 99 -3.20 -3.90 5.74
N LEU A 100 -4.17 -4.60 6.31
CA LEU A 100 -5.00 -5.56 5.58
C LEU A 100 -6.29 -4.88 5.16
N ALA A 101 -6.70 -5.16 3.94
CA ALA A 101 -7.99 -4.79 3.38
C ALA A 101 -8.64 -6.03 2.76
N THR A 102 -9.97 -6.07 2.80
CA THR A 102 -10.74 -7.06 2.05
C THR A 102 -10.78 -6.64 0.58
N ALA A 103 -10.57 -7.60 -0.33
CA ALA A 103 -10.67 -7.42 -1.77
C ALA A 103 -11.66 -8.42 -2.37
N HIS A 104 -12.40 -7.98 -3.37
CA HIS A 104 -13.24 -8.82 -4.24
C HIS A 104 -12.36 -9.46 -5.33
N LEU A 105 -12.43 -10.78 -5.48
CA LEU A 105 -11.57 -11.52 -6.42
C LEU A 105 -11.96 -11.29 -7.88
N ASP A 106 -13.23 -11.04 -8.14
CA ASP A 106 -13.78 -10.68 -9.45
C ASP A 106 -13.75 -9.18 -9.76
N HIS A 107 -13.23 -8.35 -8.84
CA HIS A 107 -13.26 -6.88 -8.90
C HIS A 107 -14.66 -6.24 -8.93
N ASP A 108 -15.72 -7.00 -8.67
CA ASP A 108 -17.10 -6.52 -8.54
C ASP A 108 -17.43 -6.26 -7.06
N PRO A 109 -17.58 -4.99 -6.64
CA PRO A 109 -17.87 -4.65 -5.25
C PRO A 109 -19.25 -5.13 -4.76
N THR A 110 -20.14 -5.55 -5.66
CA THR A 110 -21.48 -6.04 -5.30
C THR A 110 -21.50 -7.53 -4.95
N ASN A 111 -20.50 -8.32 -5.39
CA ASN A 111 -20.42 -9.75 -5.10
C ASN A 111 -19.76 -10.04 -3.76
N ASN A 112 -20.54 -9.94 -2.68
CA ASN A 112 -20.05 -10.06 -1.29
C ASN A 112 -20.01 -11.50 -0.75
N ARG A 113 -20.08 -12.52 -1.63
CA ARG A 113 -19.98 -13.93 -1.21
C ARG A 113 -18.65 -14.19 -0.52
N ALA A 114 -18.66 -14.95 0.57
CA ALA A 114 -17.45 -15.24 1.36
C ALA A 114 -16.29 -15.82 0.52
N ALA A 115 -16.61 -16.66 -0.48
CA ALA A 115 -15.64 -17.24 -1.41
C ALA A 115 -15.01 -16.21 -2.37
N ASN A 116 -15.71 -15.11 -2.67
CA ASN A 116 -15.20 -14.03 -3.53
C ASN A 116 -14.39 -12.99 -2.76
N LEU A 117 -14.43 -13.00 -1.43
CA LEU A 117 -13.69 -12.04 -0.60
C LEU A 117 -12.37 -12.63 -0.16
N ARG A 118 -11.30 -11.82 -0.15
CA ARG A 118 -9.97 -12.21 0.34
C ARG A 118 -9.29 -11.10 1.13
N ALA A 119 -8.55 -11.46 2.18
CA ALA A 119 -7.76 -10.52 2.98
C ALA A 119 -6.37 -10.31 2.36
N PHE A 120 -6.11 -9.09 1.88
CA PHE A 120 -4.84 -8.70 1.27
C PHE A 120 -4.14 -7.59 2.03
N CYS A 121 -2.81 -7.69 2.13
CA CYS A 121 -1.94 -6.57 2.49
C CYS A 121 -1.86 -5.56 1.34
N GLN A 122 -1.36 -4.34 1.61
CA GLN A 122 -1.29 -3.28 0.59
C GLN A 122 -0.60 -3.75 -0.70
N ARG A 123 0.53 -4.47 -0.60
CA ARG A 123 1.25 -5.00 -1.78
C ARG A 123 0.40 -5.98 -2.59
N CYS A 124 -0.12 -7.02 -1.95
CA CYS A 124 -0.87 -8.06 -2.66
C CYS A 124 -2.17 -7.50 -3.26
N HIS A 125 -2.81 -6.55 -2.57
CA HIS A 125 -3.99 -5.86 -3.07
C HIS A 125 -3.68 -5.07 -4.35
N MET A 126 -2.61 -4.27 -4.34
CA MET A 126 -2.20 -3.51 -5.53
C MET A 126 -1.79 -4.39 -6.71
N LEU A 127 -1.22 -5.56 -6.45
CA LEU A 127 -0.88 -6.53 -7.51
C LEU A 127 -2.14 -7.17 -8.11
N HIS A 128 -3.11 -7.54 -7.26
CA HIS A 128 -4.40 -8.07 -7.69
C HIS A 128 -5.15 -7.06 -8.58
N ASP A 129 -5.23 -5.81 -8.15
CA ASP A 129 -5.99 -4.76 -8.86
C ASP A 129 -5.28 -4.16 -10.08
N ARG A 130 -4.02 -4.54 -10.35
CA ARG A 130 -3.18 -3.86 -11.34
C ARG A 130 -3.82 -3.81 -12.73
N ASP A 131 -4.32 -4.95 -13.20
CA ASP A 131 -4.80 -5.08 -14.57
C ASP A 131 -6.19 -4.44 -14.73
N GLU A 132 -7.05 -4.55 -13.72
CA GLU A 132 -8.33 -3.83 -13.67
C GLU A 132 -8.12 -2.30 -13.58
N HIS A 133 -7.15 -1.83 -12.80
CA HIS A 133 -6.76 -0.42 -12.78
C HIS A 133 -6.23 0.06 -14.14
N ARG A 134 -5.46 -0.77 -14.84
CA ARG A 134 -5.00 -0.48 -16.21
C ARG A 134 -6.20 -0.37 -17.16
N ARG A 135 -7.14 -1.32 -17.12
CA ARG A 135 -8.36 -1.30 -17.93
C ARG A 135 -9.19 -0.02 -17.70
N ARG A 136 -9.52 0.29 -16.45
CA ARG A 136 -10.29 1.50 -16.08
C ARG A 136 -9.59 2.80 -16.52
N ARG A 137 -8.26 2.86 -16.37
CA ARG A 137 -7.46 4.00 -16.85
C ARG A 137 -7.56 4.14 -18.37
N GLN A 138 -7.43 3.05 -19.11
CA GLN A 138 -7.56 3.07 -20.57
C GLN A 138 -8.95 3.52 -21.01
N GLU A 139 -10.01 3.02 -20.37
CA GLU A 139 -11.39 3.43 -20.65
C GLU A 139 -11.61 4.93 -20.39
N THR A 140 -11.11 5.45 -19.27
CA THR A 140 -11.17 6.88 -18.94
C THR A 140 -10.48 7.73 -20.00
N LEU A 141 -9.30 7.31 -20.46
CA LEU A 141 -8.55 8.01 -21.50
C LEU A 141 -9.28 7.96 -22.84
N ARG A 142 -9.84 6.80 -23.23
CA ARG A 142 -10.63 6.64 -24.46
C ARG A 142 -11.88 7.52 -24.43
N ARG A 143 -12.62 7.54 -23.32
CA ARG A 143 -13.81 8.40 -23.16
C ARG A 143 -13.44 9.88 -23.27
N ARG A 144 -12.36 10.30 -22.61
CA ARG A 144 -11.87 11.69 -22.72
C ARG A 144 -11.48 12.03 -24.16
N LYS A 145 -10.81 11.12 -24.85
CA LYS A 145 -10.43 11.29 -26.25
C LYS A 145 -11.66 11.44 -27.13
N ALA A 146 -12.61 10.50 -27.05
CA ALA A 146 -13.84 10.53 -27.83
C ALA A 146 -14.68 11.80 -27.61
N LEU A 147 -14.78 12.30 -26.37
CA LEU A 147 -15.43 13.59 -26.10
C LEU A 147 -14.68 14.76 -26.73
N GLY A 148 -13.35 14.73 -26.73
CA GLY A 148 -12.53 15.72 -27.42
C GLY A 148 -12.74 15.68 -28.94
N ASP A 149 -12.68 14.49 -29.54
CA ASP A 149 -12.89 14.26 -30.97
C ASP A 149 -14.29 14.73 -31.42
N LEU A 150 -15.33 14.49 -30.60
CA LEU A 150 -16.71 14.85 -30.91
C LEU A 150 -17.03 16.35 -30.71
N PHE A 151 -16.51 16.97 -29.64
CA PHE A 151 -16.97 18.31 -29.21
C PHE A 151 -15.89 19.40 -29.24
N LEU A 152 -14.60 19.05 -29.21
CA LEU A 152 -13.51 20.03 -29.11
C LEU A 152 -12.78 20.25 -30.44
N GLY A 153 -13.16 19.51 -31.50
CA GLY A 153 -12.55 19.66 -32.82
C GLY A 153 -11.10 19.17 -32.87
N PRO A 154 -10.32 19.58 -33.90
CA PRO A 154 -8.92 19.19 -34.02
C PRO A 154 -8.18 19.58 -32.74
N TYR A 155 -7.54 18.61 -32.06
CA TYR A 155 -6.62 18.91 -30.98
C TYR A 155 -5.65 19.98 -31.48
N PRO A 156 -5.61 21.20 -30.90
CA PRO A 156 -4.80 22.26 -31.45
C PRO A 156 -3.36 21.77 -31.50
N ILE A 157 -2.83 21.60 -32.72
CA ILE A 157 -1.41 21.35 -32.90
C ILE A 157 -0.73 22.57 -32.30
N ALA A 158 0.24 22.36 -31.42
CA ALA A 158 0.90 23.40 -30.64
C ALA A 158 1.77 24.36 -31.49
N HIS A 159 1.34 24.68 -32.72
CA HIS A 159 1.95 25.67 -33.60
C HIS A 159 1.28 27.06 -33.54
N GLU A 160 0.09 27.20 -32.93
CA GLU A 160 -0.61 28.49 -32.83
C GLU A 160 -0.77 29.01 -31.38
N ALA A 161 -0.06 28.42 -30.42
CA ALA A 161 -0.07 28.87 -29.02
C ALA A 161 0.98 29.97 -28.71
N SER A 162 1.49 30.68 -29.71
CA SER A 162 2.32 31.87 -29.51
C SER A 162 1.42 33.09 -29.31
N GLY A 163 0.86 33.25 -28.11
CA GLY A 163 0.12 34.49 -27.80
C GLY A 163 -0.63 34.55 -26.48
N ARG A 164 -0.88 33.43 -25.79
CA ARG A 164 -1.50 33.47 -24.46
C ARG A 164 -0.47 33.25 -23.36
N PRO A 165 -0.25 34.22 -22.46
CA PRO A 165 0.64 34.03 -21.33
C PRO A 165 0.12 32.89 -20.45
N ARG A 166 1.01 31.97 -20.11
CA ARG A 166 0.70 30.91 -19.14
C ARG A 166 0.25 31.56 -17.83
N PRO A 167 -0.86 31.12 -17.20
CA PRO A 167 -1.19 31.61 -15.87
C PRO A 167 -0.03 31.27 -14.94
N ARG A 168 0.58 32.30 -14.34
CA ARG A 168 1.65 32.15 -13.36
C ARG A 168 1.13 31.22 -12.26
N ARG A 169 1.82 30.10 -12.04
CA ARG A 169 1.57 29.28 -10.86
C ARG A 169 1.81 30.16 -9.63
N ALA A 170 0.79 30.34 -8.81
CA ALA A 170 0.94 31.00 -7.52
C ALA A 170 2.04 30.27 -6.72
N PRO A 171 3.00 30.99 -6.11
CA PRO A 171 4.00 30.36 -5.27
C PRO A 171 3.30 29.64 -4.12
N VAL A 172 3.64 28.37 -3.95
CA VAL A 172 3.31 27.61 -2.75
C VAL A 172 4.03 28.32 -1.60
N THR A 173 3.29 29.08 -0.80
CA THR A 173 3.82 29.59 0.46
C THR A 173 4.03 28.38 1.37
N SER A 174 5.29 28.13 1.70
CA SER A 174 5.68 27.15 2.71
C SER A 174 5.04 27.55 4.03
N ARG A 175 4.19 26.67 4.56
CA ARG A 175 3.70 26.75 5.93
C ARG A 175 4.88 26.94 6.88
N GLY A 176 4.77 27.93 7.75
CA GLY A 176 5.73 28.26 8.78
C GLY A 176 6.13 27.06 9.64
N ARG A 177 7.44 26.93 9.84
CA ARG A 177 8.02 26.26 11.00
C ARG A 177 7.49 26.97 12.24
N ARG A 178 6.68 26.29 13.05
CA ARG A 178 6.57 26.61 14.47
C ARG A 178 7.61 25.77 15.18
N THR A 179 8.66 26.42 15.63
CA THR A 179 9.54 25.94 16.70
C THR A 179 8.73 25.89 18.00
N ARG A 180 8.87 24.80 18.75
CA ARG A 180 8.56 24.73 20.17
C ARG A 180 9.71 23.96 20.80
N ASP A 181 10.79 24.69 21.05
CA ASP A 181 11.55 24.52 22.27
C ASP A 181 10.91 25.45 23.30
N GLU A 182 10.58 24.90 24.46
CA GLU A 182 10.56 25.54 25.78
C GLU A 182 10.20 24.40 26.74
N ALA A 183 11.23 23.92 27.44
CA ALA A 183 11.15 22.99 28.55
C ALA A 183 10.82 23.77 29.84
N GLY A 184 9.96 23.22 30.70
CA GLY A 184 9.70 23.71 32.05
C GLY A 184 8.60 22.92 32.74
N PRO A 185 8.65 22.73 34.08
CA PRO A 185 8.84 21.39 34.63
C PRO A 185 7.60 20.74 35.28
N ALA A 186 7.83 19.51 35.72
CA ALA A 186 6.94 18.58 36.39
C ALA A 186 6.14 19.17 37.56
N GLU A 187 4.86 18.80 37.62
CA GLU A 187 4.08 18.82 38.86
C GLU A 187 3.36 17.49 39.04
N SER A 188 3.66 16.89 40.18
CA SER A 188 3.20 15.60 40.69
C SER A 188 1.97 15.78 41.59
N ALA A 189 0.87 15.08 41.32
CA ALA A 189 -0.15 14.73 42.31
C ALA A 189 -1.05 13.63 41.73
N ARG A 190 -0.86 12.37 42.12
CA ARG A 190 -1.59 11.67 43.20
C ARG A 190 -3.02 11.29 42.81
N ASP A 191 -3.10 10.03 42.40
CA ASP A 191 -4.25 9.14 42.37
C ASP A 191 -4.69 8.79 43.81
N PRO A 192 -6.01 8.81 44.10
CA PRO A 192 -6.56 7.79 44.96
C PRO A 192 -7.81 7.14 44.33
N GLY A 193 -7.63 5.94 43.79
CA GLY A 193 -8.31 4.69 44.16
C GLY A 193 -9.84 4.68 44.38
N PRO A 194 -10.57 3.70 43.81
CA PRO A 194 -12.03 3.64 43.88
C PRO A 194 -12.56 3.11 45.23
N ALA A 195 -13.75 3.58 45.59
CA ALA A 195 -14.63 3.00 46.61
C ALA A 195 -15.64 2.03 45.97
#